data_AF-A0A8I6WKN9-F1
#
_entry.id   AF-A0A8I6WKN9-F1
#
_cell.length_a   1.000
_cell.length_b   1.000
_cell.length_c   1.000
_cell.angle_alpha   90.00
_cell.angle_beta   90.00
_cell.angle_gamma   90.00
#
_symmetry.space_group_name_H-M   'P 1'
#
loop_
_entity.id
_entity.type
_entity.pdbx_description
1 polymer ?
#
loop_
_entity_poly.entity_id
_entity_poly.type
_entity_poly.pdbx_seq_one_letter_code
_entity_poly.pdbx_strand_id
1 'polypeptide(L)'
;MKPKIADFGMARIFGDNQQNANTQRVVGTYGYMAPEYAMEGIFSTKSDVYSFGVLLLEVVTGIRRNSNIQTSSFPSLAVYSWNMWKEGKTGELADSSLMDTYSPDEVLLCIHVGLMCVQENPDDRPLMSTVVFVLENGSTTLPAPNRPAYFARRSIEMEQIMVDIQSSVNDCTLSEIQAR
;
A
#
# COMPACT_ATOMS: atom_id res chain seq x y z
N MET A 1 -8.40 18.71 11.37
CA MET A 1 -9.00 18.44 10.03
C MET A 1 -9.75 17.12 10.06
N LYS A 2 -10.69 16.87 9.15
CA LYS A 2 -11.38 15.56 9.01
C LYS A 2 -10.94 14.92 7.68
N PRO A 3 -10.30 13.73 7.68
CA PRO A 3 -9.85 13.09 6.45
C PRO A 3 -11.03 12.66 5.57
N LYS A 4 -10.83 12.67 4.25
CA LYS A 4 -11.80 12.24 3.24
C LYS A 4 -11.08 11.42 2.17
N ILE A 5 -11.71 10.31 1.75
CA ILE A 5 -11.22 9.49 0.63
C ILE A 5 -11.81 10.03 -0.67
N ALA A 6 -10.98 10.11 -1.70
CA ALA A 6 -11.33 10.58 -3.03
C ALA A 6 -10.66 9.70 -4.09
N ASP A 7 -10.92 9.97 -5.37
CA ASP A 7 -10.41 9.23 -6.53
C ASP A 7 -10.90 7.76 -6.60
N PHE A 8 -12.17 7.60 -6.95
CA PHE A 8 -12.81 6.30 -7.15
C PHE A 8 -12.68 5.80 -8.60
N GLY A 9 -11.77 6.35 -9.41
CA GLY A 9 -11.64 6.01 -10.84
C GLY A 9 -11.27 4.54 -11.12
N MET A 10 -10.71 3.86 -10.12
CA MET A 10 -10.38 2.43 -10.16
C MET A 10 -11.25 1.57 -9.24
N ALA A 11 -12.23 2.17 -8.54
CA ALA A 11 -13.09 1.44 -7.62
C ALA A 11 -14.00 0.45 -8.39
N ARG A 12 -14.24 -0.71 -7.80
CA ARG A 12 -15.06 -1.76 -8.40
C ARG A 12 -16.16 -2.21 -7.44
N ILE A 13 -17.34 -2.46 -8.00
CA ILE A 13 -18.49 -2.99 -7.27
C ILE A 13 -18.48 -4.51 -7.45
N PHE A 14 -18.51 -5.24 -6.34
CA PHE A 14 -18.67 -6.69 -6.33
C PHE A 14 -20.15 -7.06 -6.25
N GLY A 15 -20.56 -8.13 -6.92
CA GLY A 15 -21.86 -8.76 -6.66
C GLY A 15 -21.87 -9.50 -5.31
N ASP A 16 -23.05 -9.77 -4.76
CA ASP A 16 -23.26 -10.26 -3.37
C ASP A 16 -22.41 -11.47 -2.93
N ASN A 17 -21.95 -12.31 -3.87
CA ASN A 17 -21.16 -13.51 -3.59
C ASN A 17 -19.69 -13.45 -4.05
N GLN A 18 -19.23 -12.31 -4.57
CA GLN A 18 -17.86 -12.17 -5.06
C GLN A 18 -16.95 -11.56 -3.98
N GLN A 19 -16.00 -12.33 -3.46
CA GLN A 19 -15.01 -11.86 -2.47
C GLN A 19 -13.74 -11.31 -3.12
N ASN A 20 -13.46 -11.73 -4.36
CA ASN A 20 -12.33 -11.31 -5.17
C ASN A 20 -12.72 -11.32 -6.66
N ALA A 21 -11.93 -10.62 -7.47
CA ALA A 21 -12.04 -10.67 -8.92
C ALA A 21 -10.67 -10.43 -9.56
N ASN A 22 -10.55 -10.80 -10.83
CA ASN A 22 -9.32 -10.67 -11.60
C ASN A 22 -9.48 -9.57 -12.66
N THR A 23 -8.41 -8.81 -12.90
CA THR A 23 -8.31 -7.88 -14.03
C THR A 23 -7.12 -8.23 -14.93
N GLN A 24 -7.34 -8.25 -16.24
CA GLN A 24 -6.27 -8.42 -17.22
C GLN A 24 -5.34 -7.20 -17.30
N ARG A 25 -5.82 -6.03 -16.85
CA ARG A 25 -5.04 -4.79 -16.80
C ARG A 25 -4.81 -4.40 -15.35
N VAL A 26 -3.57 -4.56 -14.90
CA VAL A 26 -3.10 -4.07 -13.59
C VAL A 26 -2.77 -2.59 -13.71
N VAL A 27 -3.47 -1.76 -12.95
CA VAL A 27 -3.22 -0.32 -12.85
C VAL A 27 -3.27 0.08 -11.38
N GLY A 28 -2.33 0.88 -10.92
CA GLY A 28 -2.30 1.35 -9.54
C GLY A 28 -1.01 2.08 -9.21
N THR A 29 -0.93 2.60 -8.00
CA THR A 29 0.27 3.29 -7.52
C THR A 29 1.24 2.26 -6.96
N TYR A 30 2.44 2.18 -7.56
CA TYR A 30 3.51 1.31 -7.08
C TYR A 30 3.81 1.59 -5.60
N GLY A 31 4.10 0.53 -4.84
CA GLY A 31 4.33 0.60 -3.40
C GLY A 31 3.08 0.38 -2.54
N TYR A 32 1.88 0.72 -3.02
CA TYR A 32 0.62 0.43 -2.30
C TYR A 32 -0.10 -0.81 -2.83
N MET A 33 0.21 -1.23 -4.06
CA MET A 33 -0.40 -2.42 -4.64
C MET A 33 -0.05 -3.68 -3.84
N ALA A 34 -1.08 -4.47 -3.51
CA ALA A 34 -0.92 -5.76 -2.87
C ALA A 34 -0.18 -6.76 -3.80
N PRO A 35 0.59 -7.72 -3.23
CA PRO A 35 1.30 -8.75 -3.98
C PRO A 35 0.47 -9.41 -5.09
N GLU A 36 -0.69 -9.94 -4.70
CA GLU A 36 -1.59 -10.71 -5.55
C GLU A 36 -2.22 -9.84 -6.66
N TYR A 37 -2.40 -8.54 -6.39
CA TYR A 37 -2.87 -7.60 -7.40
C TYR A 37 -1.78 -7.26 -8.40
N ALA A 38 -0.57 -6.98 -7.91
CA ALA A 38 0.56 -6.61 -8.76
C ALA A 38 1.03 -7.75 -9.67
N MET A 39 0.96 -9.00 -9.18
CA MET A 39 1.43 -10.17 -9.91
C MET A 39 0.36 -10.82 -10.78
N GLU A 40 -0.86 -10.93 -10.26
CA GLU A 40 -1.90 -11.79 -10.87
C GLU A 40 -3.16 -11.00 -11.26
N GLY A 41 -3.20 -9.69 -10.96
CA GLY A 41 -4.37 -8.86 -11.18
C GLY A 41 -5.55 -9.19 -10.26
N ILE A 42 -5.31 -9.90 -9.16
CA ILE A 42 -6.33 -10.28 -8.19
C ILE A 42 -6.58 -9.10 -7.25
N PHE A 43 -7.80 -8.57 -7.25
CA PHE A 43 -8.22 -7.53 -6.31
C PHE A 43 -9.36 -8.03 -5.42
N SER A 44 -9.38 -7.54 -4.19
CA SER A 44 -10.35 -7.90 -3.16
C SER A 44 -10.39 -6.83 -2.08
N THR A 45 -11.28 -6.96 -1.10
CA THR A 45 -11.22 -6.11 0.10
C THR A 45 -9.89 -6.25 0.85
N LYS A 46 -9.19 -7.40 0.75
CA LYS A 46 -7.86 -7.61 1.35
C LYS A 46 -6.75 -6.86 0.63
N SER A 47 -6.87 -6.57 -0.67
CA SER A 47 -5.90 -5.71 -1.37
C SER A 47 -6.02 -4.25 -0.94
N ASP A 48 -7.22 -3.81 -0.56
CA ASP A 48 -7.43 -2.48 0.03
C ASP A 48 -6.84 -2.40 1.44
N VAL A 49 -6.99 -3.46 2.26
CA VAL A 49 -6.35 -3.56 3.58
C VAL A 49 -4.83 -3.42 3.47
N TYR A 50 -4.22 -4.09 2.49
CA TYR A 50 -2.78 -3.97 2.24
C TYR A 50 -2.38 -2.52 1.92
N SER A 51 -3.10 -1.89 0.98
CA SER A 51 -2.86 -0.50 0.58
C SER A 51 -2.97 0.47 1.77
N PHE A 52 -3.98 0.25 2.62
CA PHE A 52 -4.14 0.97 3.88
C PHE A 52 -2.96 0.74 4.85
N GLY A 53 -2.47 -0.49 4.97
CA GLY A 53 -1.31 -0.82 5.81
C GLY A 53 -0.05 -0.04 5.40
N VAL A 54 0.22 0.04 4.09
CA VAL A 54 1.33 0.85 3.56
C VAL A 54 1.14 2.32 3.88
N LEU A 55 -0.07 2.87 3.69
CA LEU A 55 -0.40 4.26 4.02
C LEU A 55 -0.19 4.54 5.52
N LEU A 56 -0.64 3.64 6.39
CA LEU A 56 -0.48 3.78 7.83
C LEU A 56 1.00 3.82 8.21
N LEU A 57 1.81 2.91 7.65
CA LEU A 57 3.27 2.91 7.85
C LEU A 57 3.92 4.20 7.34
N GLU A 58 3.51 4.71 6.17
CA GLU A 58 4.00 5.99 5.64
C GLU A 58 3.67 7.16 6.58
N VAL A 59 2.46 7.18 7.15
CA VAL A 59 2.04 8.23 8.09
C VAL A 59 2.87 8.20 9.38
N VAL A 60 3.05 7.02 9.99
CA VAL A 60 3.73 6.92 11.30
C VAL A 60 5.25 7.01 11.21
N THR A 61 5.83 6.68 10.05
CA THR A 61 7.28 6.77 9.84
C THR A 61 7.71 8.11 9.25
N GLY A 62 6.79 8.84 8.62
CA GLY A 62 7.12 10.04 7.82
C GLY A 62 7.92 9.74 6.54
N ILE A 63 8.18 8.46 6.25
CA ILE A 63 8.99 8.01 5.13
C ILE A 63 8.10 7.91 3.89
N ARG A 64 8.23 8.89 3.00
CA ARG A 64 7.53 8.87 1.70
C ARG A 64 8.14 7.84 0.77
N ARG A 65 7.33 7.26 -0.11
CA ARG A 65 7.73 6.27 -1.13
C ARG A 65 9.02 6.59 -1.92
N ASN A 66 9.30 7.87 -2.17
CA ASN A 66 10.45 8.31 -2.98
C ASN A 66 11.68 8.71 -2.14
N SER A 67 11.66 8.57 -0.81
CA SER A 67 12.81 8.89 0.03
C SER A 67 13.86 7.78 -0.05
N ASN A 68 14.67 7.82 -1.11
CA ASN A 68 15.75 6.88 -1.41
C ASN A 68 16.86 6.78 -0.33
N ILE A 69 16.79 7.51 0.78
CA ILE A 69 17.90 7.58 1.75
C ILE A 69 17.76 6.51 2.83
N GLN A 70 16.58 6.36 3.45
CA GLN A 70 16.40 5.44 4.60
C GLN A 70 16.02 4.02 4.20
N THR A 71 15.34 3.83 3.07
CA THR A 71 14.91 2.51 2.58
C THR A 71 15.81 1.94 1.48
N SER A 72 16.95 2.55 1.18
CA SER A 72 17.82 2.16 0.04
C SER A 72 18.25 0.69 0.05
N SER A 73 18.42 0.11 1.24
CA SER A 73 18.79 -1.29 1.42
C SER A 73 17.61 -2.26 1.36
N PHE A 74 16.38 -1.76 1.27
CA PHE A 74 15.16 -2.57 1.32
C PHE A 74 14.28 -2.34 0.09
N PRO A 75 13.59 -3.39 -0.37
CA PRO A 75 12.74 -3.31 -1.57
C PRO A 75 11.49 -2.42 -1.39
N SER A 76 11.00 -2.26 -0.15
CA SER A 76 9.77 -1.52 0.15
C SER A 76 9.74 -1.05 1.59
N LEU A 77 8.86 -0.06 1.87
CA LEU A 77 8.60 0.42 3.23
C LEU A 77 8.11 -0.71 4.15
N ALA A 78 7.18 -1.55 3.67
CA ALA A 78 6.67 -2.69 4.44
C ALA A 78 7.78 -3.63 4.89
N VAL A 79 8.72 -3.96 4.00
CA VAL A 79 9.86 -4.83 4.33
C VAL A 79 10.83 -4.14 5.30
N TYR A 80 11.13 -2.86 5.10
CA TYR A 80 11.95 -2.09 6.03
C TYR A 80 11.34 -2.07 7.44
N SER A 81 10.06 -1.68 7.55
CA SER A 81 9.33 -1.63 8.82
C SER A 81 9.30 -2.99 9.52
N TRP A 82 9.09 -4.09 8.78
CA TRP A 82 9.10 -5.43 9.37
C TRP A 82 10.48 -5.84 9.92
N ASN A 83 11.57 -5.50 9.23
CA ASN A 83 12.91 -5.81 9.73
C ASN A 83 13.23 -5.02 11.00
N MET A 84 12.91 -3.73 11.03
CA MET A 84 13.07 -2.90 12.23
C MET A 84 12.22 -3.43 13.41
N TRP A 85 10.98 -3.84 13.14
CA TRP A 85 10.14 -4.49 14.14
C TRP A 85 10.73 -5.81 14.66
N LYS A 86 11.21 -6.67 13.75
CA LYS A 86 11.84 -7.95 14.11
C LYS A 86 13.11 -7.78 14.93
N GLU A 87 13.87 -6.71 14.69
CA GLU A 87 15.08 -6.37 15.46
C GLU A 87 14.78 -5.69 16.81
N GLY A 88 13.50 -5.44 17.12
CA GLY A 88 13.10 -4.72 18.34
C GLY A 88 13.37 -3.21 18.29
N LYS A 89 13.61 -2.66 17.09
CA LYS A 89 13.91 -1.23 16.85
C LYS A 89 12.68 -0.45 16.38
N THR A 90 11.48 -0.90 16.71
CA THR A 90 10.22 -0.26 16.29
C THR A 90 10.12 1.20 16.73
N GLY A 91 10.70 1.56 17.88
CA GLY A 91 10.73 2.95 18.34
C GLY A 91 11.56 3.89 17.47
N GLU A 92 12.54 3.36 16.73
CA GLU A 92 13.38 4.14 15.79
C GLU A 92 12.67 4.36 14.44
N LEU A 93 11.59 3.62 14.16
CA LEU A 93 10.79 3.81 12.94
C LEU A 93 9.90 5.05 13.01
N ALA A 94 9.49 5.46 14.21
CA ALA A 94 8.53 6.53 14.40
C ALA A 94 9.10 7.87 13.94
N ASP A 95 8.30 8.64 13.22
CA ASP A 95 8.63 10.04 12.91
C ASP A 95 8.83 10.81 14.23
N SER A 96 9.97 11.47 14.38
CA SER A 96 10.30 12.21 15.60
C SER A 96 9.27 13.29 15.92
N SER A 97 8.61 13.87 14.90
CA SER A 97 7.53 14.85 15.10
C SER A 97 6.27 14.26 15.74
N LEU A 98 6.04 12.95 15.61
CA LEU A 98 4.92 12.26 16.26
C LEU A 98 5.23 11.93 17.72
N MET A 99 6.50 11.65 18.03
CA MET A 99 6.92 11.28 19.38
C MET A 99 6.79 12.43 20.39
N ASP A 100 6.77 13.68 19.92
CA ASP A 100 6.53 14.86 20.76
C ASP A 100 5.04 15.10 21.06
N THR A 101 4.13 14.52 20.27
CA THR A 101 2.69 14.83 20.29
C THR A 101 1.82 13.67 20.78
N TYR A 102 2.22 12.44 20.49
CA TYR A 102 1.44 11.23 20.75
C TYR A 102 2.15 10.30 21.73
N SER A 103 1.39 9.42 22.39
CA SER A 103 2.01 8.44 23.27
C SER A 103 2.82 7.41 22.46
N PRO A 104 3.97 6.94 22.97
CA PRO A 104 4.76 5.89 22.30
C PRO A 104 3.93 4.64 22.00
N ASP A 105 3.03 4.25 22.91
CA ASP A 105 2.19 3.07 22.76
C ASP A 105 1.19 3.19 21.58
N GLU A 106 0.60 4.37 21.36
CA GLU A 106 -0.28 4.62 20.21
C GLU A 106 0.49 4.50 18.89
N VAL A 107 1.71 5.04 18.83
CA VAL A 107 2.56 4.97 17.63
C VAL A 107 2.99 3.53 17.37
N LEU A 108 3.44 2.81 18.40
CA LEU A 108 3.81 1.40 18.28
C LEU A 108 2.62 0.52 17.88
N LEU A 109 1.42 0.79 18.40
CA LEU A 109 0.20 0.12 17.99
C LEU A 109 -0.09 0.35 16.49
N CYS A 110 0.00 1.60 16.02
CA CYS A 110 -0.21 1.91 14.61
C CYS A 110 0.80 1.18 13.71
N ILE A 111 2.07 1.11 14.10
CA ILE A 111 3.09 0.35 13.36
C ILE A 111 2.72 -1.13 13.33
N HIS A 112 2.33 -1.72 14.48
CA HIS A 112 1.94 -3.12 14.56
C HIS A 112 0.73 -3.44 13.67
N VAL A 113 -0.30 -2.60 13.71
CA VAL A 113 -1.49 -2.71 12.84
C VAL A 113 -1.10 -2.58 11.37
N GLY A 114 -0.24 -1.61 11.02
CA GLY A 114 0.29 -1.45 9.68
C GLY A 114 0.98 -2.72 9.18
N LEU A 115 1.81 -3.34 10.04
CA LEU A 115 2.48 -4.61 9.74
C LEU A 115 1.49 -5.77 9.55
N MET A 116 0.44 -5.88 10.37
CA MET A 116 -0.61 -6.89 10.17
C MET A 116 -1.41 -6.68 8.87
N CYS A 117 -1.51 -5.46 8.37
CA CYS A 117 -2.21 -5.16 7.12
C CYS A 117 -1.38 -5.50 5.87
N VAL A 118 -0.05 -5.40 5.92
CA VAL A 118 0.85 -5.62 4.76
C VAL A 118 1.37 -7.06 4.62
N GLN A 119 0.61 -8.02 5.15
CA GLN A 119 0.96 -9.45 5.07
C GLN A 119 0.94 -9.95 3.62
N GLU A 120 1.85 -10.86 3.28
CA GLU A 120 1.94 -11.44 1.94
C GLU A 120 0.64 -12.19 1.60
N ASN A 121 0.23 -13.13 2.45
CA ASN A 121 -1.02 -13.85 2.30
C ASN A 121 -2.22 -12.92 2.62
N PRO A 122 -3.18 -12.73 1.69
CA PRO A 122 -4.39 -11.95 1.95
C PRO A 122 -5.20 -12.46 3.14
N ASP A 123 -5.18 -13.76 3.43
CA ASP A 123 -5.96 -14.34 4.53
C ASP A 123 -5.41 -13.98 5.92
N ASP A 124 -4.10 -13.71 6.01
CA ASP A 124 -3.46 -13.27 7.25
C ASP A 124 -3.75 -11.80 7.59
N ARG A 125 -4.26 -11.04 6.61
CA ARG A 125 -4.61 -9.62 6.80
C ARG A 125 -5.92 -9.50 7.59
N PRO A 126 -6.01 -8.59 8.58
CA PRO A 126 -7.24 -8.37 9.33
C PRO A 126 -8.35 -7.78 8.45
N LEU A 127 -9.59 -7.89 8.91
CA LEU A 127 -10.70 -7.12 8.32
C LEU A 127 -10.55 -5.64 8.69
N MET A 128 -10.98 -4.73 7.80
CA MET A 128 -10.97 -3.29 8.11
C MET A 128 -11.79 -2.94 9.36
N SER A 129 -12.86 -3.68 9.66
CA SER A 129 -13.60 -3.52 10.91
C SER A 129 -12.75 -3.82 12.15
N THR A 130 -11.90 -4.85 12.07
CA THR A 130 -10.95 -5.19 13.14
C THR A 130 -9.88 -4.13 13.26
N VAL A 131 -9.36 -3.61 12.14
CA VAL A 131 -8.39 -2.50 12.12
C VAL A 131 -8.96 -1.27 12.84
N VAL A 132 -10.17 -0.85 12.47
CA VAL A 132 -10.85 0.29 13.13
C VAL A 132 -11.03 0.04 14.61
N PHE A 133 -11.55 -1.14 14.98
CA PHE A 133 -11.77 -1.50 16.39
C PHE A 133 -10.48 -1.40 17.22
N VAL A 134 -9.36 -1.91 16.70
CA VAL A 134 -8.06 -1.88 17.40
C VAL A 134 -7.51 -0.46 17.48
N LEU A 135 -7.65 0.35 16.43
CA LEU A 135 -7.16 1.74 16.45
C LEU A 135 -7.98 2.64 17.38
N GLU A 136 -9.29 2.40 17.52
CA GLU A 136 -10.16 3.20 18.40
C GLU A 136 -10.03 2.81 19.88
N ASN A 137 -9.84 1.52 20.17
CA ASN A 137 -9.94 1.00 21.54
C ASN A 137 -8.59 0.51 22.10
N GLY A 138 -7.53 0.49 21.28
CA GLY A 138 -6.28 -0.18 21.61
C GLY A 138 -6.41 -1.70 21.58
N SER A 139 -5.31 -2.38 21.91
CA SER A 139 -5.30 -3.83 22.15
C SER A 139 -4.13 -4.23 23.04
N THR A 140 -4.38 -5.15 23.98
CA THR A 140 -3.34 -5.73 24.84
C THR A 140 -2.72 -7.01 24.27
N THR A 141 -3.33 -7.61 23.25
CA THR A 141 -2.87 -8.89 22.66
C THR A 141 -3.15 -8.90 21.16
N LEU A 142 -2.15 -8.54 20.36
CA LEU A 142 -2.17 -8.71 18.91
C LEU A 142 -1.20 -9.84 18.51
N PRO A 143 -1.55 -10.65 17.51
CA PRO A 143 -0.63 -11.67 16.99
C PRO A 143 0.60 -10.99 16.37
N ALA A 144 1.72 -11.71 16.37
CA ALA A 144 2.92 -11.26 15.69
C ALA A 144 2.68 -11.23 14.16
N PRO A 145 3.03 -10.14 13.46
CA PRO A 145 2.95 -10.08 12.00
C PRO A 145 3.91 -11.10 11.35
N ASN A 146 3.44 -11.80 10.32
CA ASN A 146 4.31 -12.62 9.48
C ASN A 146 5.16 -11.73 8.57
N ARG A 147 6.09 -12.38 7.86
CA ARG A 147 7.00 -11.70 6.93
C ARG A 147 6.20 -11.12 5.75
N PRO A 148 6.39 -9.83 5.40
CA PRO A 148 5.77 -9.24 4.21
C PRO A 148 6.47 -9.72 2.93
N ALA A 149 5.76 -9.59 1.82
CA ALA A 149 6.25 -10.01 0.51
C ALA A 149 7.51 -9.21 0.12
N TYR A 150 8.58 -9.93 -0.23
CA TYR A 150 9.87 -9.32 -0.61
C TYR A 150 9.95 -9.12 -2.12
N PHE A 151 9.31 -8.08 -2.63
CA PHE A 151 9.41 -7.74 -4.06
C PHE A 151 10.66 -6.93 -4.34
N ALA A 152 11.73 -7.59 -4.78
CA ALA A 152 12.88 -6.87 -5.31
C ALA A 152 12.42 -5.94 -6.45
N ARG A 153 12.68 -4.64 -6.31
CA ARG A 153 12.54 -3.67 -7.40
C ARG A 153 13.47 -4.17 -8.51
N ARG A 154 12.93 -4.71 -9.62
CA ARG A 154 13.75 -4.84 -10.84
C ARG A 154 14.18 -3.44 -11.21
N SER A 155 15.49 -3.24 -11.19
CA SER A 155 16.21 -1.99 -11.44
C SER A 155 15.55 -1.17 -12.54
N ILE A 156 15.14 0.08 -12.23
CA ILE A 156 15.07 1.34 -13.03
C ILE A 156 14.51 1.32 -14.49
N GLU A 157 14.46 0.20 -15.20
CA GLU A 157 13.99 0.09 -16.59
C GLU A 157 12.47 0.30 -16.74
N MET A 158 11.68 0.12 -15.68
CA MET A 158 10.23 0.32 -15.75
C MET A 158 9.77 1.78 -15.67
N GLU A 159 10.59 2.68 -15.12
CA GLU A 159 10.30 4.13 -15.20
C GLU A 159 10.37 4.60 -16.66
N GLN A 160 11.29 4.04 -17.46
CA GLN A 160 11.38 4.31 -18.90
C GLN A 160 10.14 3.78 -19.65
N ILE A 161 9.65 2.59 -19.28
CA ILE A 161 8.45 1.99 -19.89
C ILE A 161 7.18 2.79 -19.55
N MET A 162 7.04 3.32 -18.33
CA MET A 162 5.88 4.16 -17.98
C MET A 162 5.89 5.52 -18.67
N VAL A 163 7.08 6.10 -18.91
CA VAL A 163 7.23 7.32 -19.72
C VAL A 163 6.87 7.03 -21.19
N ASP A 164 7.25 5.88 -21.73
CA ASP A 164 6.90 5.49 -23.11
C ASP A 164 5.41 5.18 -23.29
N ILE A 165 4.72 4.69 -22.25
CA ILE A 165 3.26 4.50 -22.29
C ILE A 165 2.52 5.85 -22.22
N GLN A 166 3.08 6.85 -21.53
CA GLN A 166 2.52 8.22 -21.52
C GLN A 166 2.82 9.00 -22.82
N SER A 167 3.85 8.62 -23.58
CA SER A 167 4.23 9.26 -24.85
C SER A 167 3.51 8.69 -26.08
N SER A 168 2.63 7.70 -25.91
CA SER A 168 1.66 7.26 -26.92
C SER A 168 0.61 8.35 -27.14
N VAL A 169 1.00 9.40 -27.86
CA VAL A 169 0.13 10.41 -28.44
C VAL A 169 -0.92 9.68 -29.28
N ASN A 170 -2.20 9.85 -28.94
CA ASN A 170 -3.30 9.42 -29.81
C ASN A 170 -3.17 10.16 -31.14
N ASP A 171 -2.76 9.47 -32.20
CA ASP A 171 -2.86 10.00 -33.56
C ASP A 171 -4.35 10.18 -33.92
N CYS A 172 -4.81 11.42 -33.84
CA CYS A 172 -6.12 11.84 -34.32
C CYS A 172 -6.17 11.68 -35.85
N THR A 173 -6.99 10.75 -36.33
CA THR A 173 -7.22 10.59 -37.77
C THR A 173 -8.27 11.61 -38.24
N LEU A 174 -7.82 12.72 -38.83
CA LEU A 174 -8.70 13.66 -39.53
C LEU A 174 -9.11 13.06 -40.88
N SER A 175 -10.40 12.77 -41.04
CA SER A 175 -10.98 12.41 -42.34
C SER A 175 -11.56 13.67 -42.98
N GLU A 176 -10.98 14.12 -44.09
CA GLU A 176 -11.58 15.19 -44.92
C GLU A 176 -12.76 14.62 -45.72
N ILE A 177 -13.93 15.23 -45.54
CA ILE A 177 -15.14 14.93 -46.30
C ILE A 177 -15.13 15.80 -47.55
N GLN A 178 -14.95 15.19 -48.72
CA GLN A 178 -15.10 15.89 -50.00
C GLN A 178 -16.54 15.78 -50.49
N ALA A 179 -17.25 16.91 -50.52
CA ALA A 179 -18.59 17.00 -51.08
C ALA A 179 -18.56 16.88 -52.62
N ARG A 180 -19.49 16.12 -53.18
CA ARG A 180 -19.77 16.07 -54.63
C ARG A 180 -20.66 17.22 -55.06
#